data_AF-A0A6L7XE35-F1
#
_entry.id   AF-A0A6L7XE35-F1
#
_cell.length_a   1.000
_cell.length_b   1.000
_cell.length_c   1.000
_cell.angle_alpha   90.00
_cell.angle_beta   90.00
_cell.angle_gamma   90.00
#
_symmetry.space_group_name_H-M   'P 1'
#
loop_
_entity.id
_entity.type
_entity.pdbx_description
1 polymer ?
#
loop_
_entity_poly.entity_id
_entity_poly.type
_entity_poly.pdbx_seq_one_letter_code
_entity_poly.pdbx_strand_id
1 'polypeptide(L)' 'MTPGGGPPAGADDWMALVEQTLRGRDLAELASTTRDGVTIQPLYTDGPERPAAAAVTADPKRLEAGWDVRQYHGTAAAT' A
#
# COMPACT_ATOMS: atom_id res chain seq x y z
N MET A 1 -16.23 20.35 -16.06
CA MET A 1 -16.36 19.12 -15.25
C MET A 1 -15.94 19.49 -13.84
N THR A 2 -16.90 19.81 -12.98
CA THR A 2 -16.63 20.25 -11.60
C THR A 2 -16.54 19.00 -10.72
N PRO A 3 -15.36 18.62 -10.21
CA PRO A 3 -15.25 17.44 -9.37
C PRO A 3 -15.78 17.74 -7.96
N GLY A 4 -16.66 16.87 -7.45
CA GLY A 4 -16.93 16.72 -6.01
C GLY A 4 -17.97 17.66 -5.39
N GLY A 5 -19.22 17.19 -5.25
CA GLY A 5 -20.31 17.91 -4.58
C GLY A 5 -20.42 17.65 -3.06
N GLY A 6 -19.37 17.17 -2.40
CA GLY A 6 -19.34 16.92 -0.95
C GLY A 6 -18.39 17.91 -0.25
N PRO A 7 -18.61 18.19 1.06
CA PRO A 7 -17.62 18.94 1.83
C PRO A 7 -16.26 18.21 1.81
N PRO A 8 -15.14 18.92 1.85
CA PRO A 8 -13.82 18.29 1.93
C PRO A 8 -13.75 17.46 3.20
N ALA A 9 -13.60 16.13 3.06
CA ALA A 9 -13.40 15.24 4.20
C ALA A 9 -11.94 15.36 4.66
N GLY A 10 -11.75 15.76 5.92
CA GLY A 10 -10.44 15.84 6.56
C GLY A 10 -10.00 14.51 7.19
N ALA A 11 -8.75 14.46 7.61
CA ALA A 11 -8.21 13.32 8.37
C ALA A 11 -8.98 13.11 9.69
N ASP A 12 -9.38 14.21 10.35
CA ASP A 12 -10.13 14.17 11.60
C ASP A 12 -11.54 13.58 11.41
N ASP A 13 -12.21 13.91 10.30
CA ASP A 13 -13.53 13.35 9.97
C ASP A 13 -13.46 11.83 9.78
N TRP A 14 -12.38 11.36 9.14
CA TRP A 14 -12.13 9.93 8.98
C TRP A 14 -11.82 9.26 10.31
N MET A 15 -10.99 9.89 11.17
CA MET A 15 -10.65 9.34 12.48
C MET A 15 -11.88 9.21 13.39
N ALA A 16 -12.79 10.18 13.36
CA ALA A 16 -14.05 10.10 14.11
C ALA A 16 -14.90 8.89 13.69
N LEU A 17 -14.92 8.55 12.40
CA LEU A 17 -15.60 7.35 11.89
C LEU A 17 -14.89 6.06 12.33
N VAL A 18 -13.56 6.07 12.37
CA VAL A 18 -12.75 4.94 12.85
C VAL A 18 -13.04 4.68 14.32
N GLU A 19 -12.99 5.70 15.17
CA GLU A 19 -13.28 5.60 16.60
C GLU A 19 -14.69 5.04 16.85
N GLN A 20 -15.69 5.56 16.11
CA GLN A 20 -17.05 5.04 16.15
C GLN A 20 -17.12 3.56 15.77
N THR A 21 -16.41 3.17 14.71
CA THR A 21 -16.42 1.80 14.17
C THR A 21 -15.72 0.81 15.10
N LEU A 22 -14.58 1.21 15.66
CA LEU A 22 -13.74 0.38 16.53
C LEU A 22 -14.28 0.29 17.97
N ARG A 23 -15.28 1.11 18.33
CA ARG A 23 -15.92 1.12 19.66
C ARG A 23 -14.90 1.23 20.79
N GLY A 24 -13.93 2.13 20.62
CA GLY A 24 -12.86 2.37 21.60
C GLY A 24 -11.66 1.42 21.55
N ARG A 25 -11.59 0.50 20.57
CA ARG A 25 -10.36 -0.25 20.26
C ARG A 25 -9.36 0.64 19.51
N ASP A 26 -8.08 0.34 19.65
CA ASP A 26 -7.02 1.09 19.00
C ASP A 26 -6.93 0.72 17.50
N LEU A 27 -6.80 1.72 16.63
CA LEU A 27 -6.58 1.52 15.19
C LEU A 27 -5.30 0.69 14.93
N ALA A 28 -4.29 0.79 15.80
CA ALA A 28 -3.07 0.00 15.72
C ALA A 28 -3.33 -1.51 15.83
N GLU A 29 -4.45 -1.94 16.43
CA GLU A 29 -4.83 -3.36 16.48
C GLU A 29 -5.22 -3.93 15.11
N LEU A 30 -5.50 -3.09 14.11
CA LEU A 30 -5.73 -3.51 12.72
C LEU A 30 -4.43 -3.72 11.95
N ALA A 31 -3.27 -3.40 12.53
CA ALA A 31 -1.99 -3.67 11.91
C ALA A 31 -1.78 -5.19 11.79
N SER A 32 -1.08 -5.59 10.72
CA SER A 32 -0.64 -6.97 10.53
C SER A 32 0.87 -7.03 10.39
N THR A 33 1.46 -8.18 10.70
CA THR A 33 2.91 -8.39 10.56
C THR A 33 3.15 -9.51 9.57
N THR A 34 4.01 -9.24 8.58
CA THR A 34 4.44 -10.28 7.63
C THR A 34 5.30 -11.32 8.34
N ARG A 35 5.49 -12.48 7.70
CA ARG A 35 6.39 -13.53 8.21
C ARG A 35 7.80 -13.02 8.52
N ASP A 36 8.26 -12.03 7.75
CA ASP A 36 9.62 -11.47 7.87
C ASP A 36 9.68 -10.30 8.88
N GLY A 37 8.60 -10.07 9.64
CA GLY A 37 8.57 -9.06 10.70
C GLY A 37 8.23 -7.64 10.23
N VAL A 38 7.73 -7.47 9.01
CA VAL A 38 7.33 -6.14 8.50
C VAL A 38 5.93 -5.81 8.98
N THR A 39 5.78 -4.72 9.73
CA THR A 39 4.47 -4.19 10.14
C THR A 39 3.79 -3.48 8.97
N ILE A 40 2.56 -3.88 8.66
CA ILE A 40 1.69 -3.26 7.67
C ILE A 40 0.62 -2.47 8.44
N GLN A 41 0.64 -1.16 8.26
CA GLN A 41 -0.33 -0.25 8.87
C GLN A 41 -1.67 -0.29 8.12
N PRO A 42 -2.81 -0.09 8.82
CA PRO A 42 -4.12 -0.04 8.19
C PRO A 42 -4.36 1.21 7.33
N LEU A 43 -3.58 2.29 7.56
CA LEU A 43 -3.60 3.51 6.76
C LEU A 43 -2.18 4.05 6.57
N TYR A 44 -1.85 4.48 5.36
CA TYR A 44 -0.61 5.18 5.02
C TYR A 44 -0.93 6.61 4.58
N THR A 45 -0.32 7.60 5.23
CA THR A 45 -0.52 9.02 4.91
C THR A 45 0.78 9.65 4.37
N ASP A 46 0.73 10.92 4.02
CA ASP A 46 1.88 11.78 3.73
C ASP A 46 2.47 12.43 5.00
N GLY A 47 2.14 11.87 6.17
CA GLY A 47 2.66 12.27 7.47
C GLY A 47 4.16 12.03 7.69
N PRO A 48 4.72 12.55 8.80
CA PRO A 48 6.14 12.50 9.12
C PRO A 48 6.70 11.08 9.27
N GLU A 49 5.84 10.10 9.52
CA GLU A 49 6.17 8.67 9.60
C GLU A 49 6.45 8.04 8.23
N ARG A 50 6.02 8.68 7.13
CA ARG A 50 6.35 8.24 5.78
C ARG A 50 7.87 8.27 5.66
N PRO A 51 8.53 7.11 5.41
CA PRO A 51 9.95 7.13 5.12
C PRO A 51 10.19 8.10 3.96
N ALA A 52 11.25 8.89 4.01
CA ALA A 52 11.67 9.76 2.90
C ALA A 52 12.11 8.95 1.65
N ALA A 53 11.63 7.71 1.52
CA ALA A 53 11.90 6.73 0.49
C ALA A 53 12.10 7.47 -0.81
N ALA A 54 13.35 7.43 -1.29
CA ALA A 54 13.70 7.91 -2.61
C ALA A 54 12.71 7.25 -3.56
N ALA A 55 11.76 8.01 -4.09
CA ALA A 55 10.82 7.52 -5.07
C ALA A 55 11.69 6.99 -6.20
N VAL A 56 11.84 5.66 -6.27
CA VAL A 56 12.57 5.05 -7.37
C VAL A 56 11.69 5.31 -8.58
N THR A 57 12.20 6.12 -9.50
CA THR A 57 11.50 6.42 -10.73
C THR A 57 11.20 5.11 -11.45
N ALA A 58 9.96 4.96 -11.92
CA ALA A 58 9.59 3.80 -12.70
C ALA A 58 10.50 3.70 -13.94
N ASP A 59 11.02 2.51 -14.23
CA ASP A 59 11.84 2.25 -15.41
C ASP A 59 11.00 2.51 -16.68
N PRO A 60 11.39 3.47 -17.54
CA PRO A 60 10.65 3.80 -18.75
C PRO A 60 10.41 2.61 -19.67
N LYS A 61 11.39 1.69 -19.77
CA LYS A 61 11.25 0.50 -20.63
C LYS A 61 10.16 -0.44 -20.11
N ARG A 62 9.97 -0.52 -18.79
CA ARG A 62 8.89 -1.33 -18.19
C ARG A 62 7.53 -0.66 -18.32
N LEU A 63 7.48 0.67 -18.35
CA LEU A 63 6.24 1.40 -18.64
C LEU A 63 5.76 1.18 -20.07
N GLU A 64 6.70 1.07 -21.04
CA GLU A 64 6.37 0.86 -22.45
C GLU A 64 6.12 -0.62 -22.80
N ALA A 65 7.02 -1.52 -22.39
CA ALA A 65 7.03 -2.91 -22.83
C ALA A 65 6.52 -3.92 -21.78
N GLY A 66 6.25 -3.48 -20.56
CA GLY A 66 5.86 -4.35 -19.45
C GLY A 66 7.01 -5.20 -18.92
N TRP A 67 6.70 -6.44 -18.52
CA TRP A 67 7.68 -7.40 -17.99
C TRP A 67 7.98 -8.51 -19.00
N ASP A 68 9.23 -8.97 -18.98
CA ASP A 68 9.69 -10.12 -19.77
C ASP A 68 9.11 -11.43 -19.25
N VAL A 69 8.58 -12.27 -20.14
CA VAL A 69 8.01 -13.58 -19.79
C VAL A 69 9.09 -14.64 -19.89
N ARG A 70 9.69 -14.99 -18.74
CA ARG A 70 10.75 -16.01 -18.67
C ARG A 70 10.17 -17.36 -18.27
N GLN A 71 10.03 -18.25 -19.26
CA GLN A 71 9.59 -19.62 -19.03
C GLN A 71 10.73 -20.48 -18.50
N TYR A 72 10.47 -21.22 -17.43
CA TYR A 72 11.40 -22.23 -16.95
C TYR A 72 11.25 -23.49 -17.81
N HIS A 73 12.25 -23.78 -18.62
CA HIS A 73 12.36 -25.04 -19.36
C HIS A 73 13.21 -25.98 -18.49
N GLY A 74 12.56 -26.80 -17.66
CA GLY A 74 13.26 -27.70 -16.75
C GLY A 74 14.33 -28.54 -17.45
N THR A 75 15.38 -28.89 -16.70
CA THR A 75 16.38 -29.86 -17.17
C THR A 75 15.69 -31.20 -17.39
N ALA A 76 15.71 -31.71 -18.62
CA ALA A 76 15.34 -33.09 -18.90
C ALA A 76 16.20 -33.99 -18.00
N ALA A 77 15.57 -34.82 -17.18
CA ALA A 77 16.28 -35.89 -16.49
C ALA A 77 16.95 -36.75 -17.58
N ALA A 78 18.28 -36.77 -17.58
CA ALA A 78 19.03 -37.69 -18.41
C ALA A 78 18.69 -39.11 -17.95
N THR A 79 17.90 -39.80 -18.76
CA THR A 79 17.61 -41.23 -18.62
C THR A 79 18.85 -42.04 -18.98
#